data_AF-A0A841IYD8-F1
#
_entry.id   AF-A0A841IYD8-F1
#
_cell.length_a   1.000
_cell.length_b   1.000
_cell.length_c   1.000
_cell.angle_alpha   90.00
_cell.angle_beta   90.00
_cell.angle_gamma   90.00
#
_symmetry.space_group_name_H-M   'P 1'
#
loop_
_entity.id
_entity.type
_entity.pdbx_description
1 polymer ?
#
loop_
_entity_poly.entity_id
_entity_poly.type
_entity_poly.pdbx_seq_one_letter_code
_entity_poly.pdbx_strand_id
1 'polypeptide(L)'
;MTHPIPAPRTARGPLHYPVLPLRMRPLPAGPVCSRCAHPSCRRIRAEKLPILGGHKAEYRDEHAFAAALQARNRHLVIWYGEKTGSFWVASSTGLAEVPDARTLAQLLAS
;
A
#
# COMPACT_ATOMS: atom_id res chain seq x y z
N MET A 1 1.09 -14.53 44.30
CA MET A 1 1.15 -13.74 43.04
C MET A 1 -0.20 -13.91 42.37
N THR A 2 -1.06 -12.89 42.45
CA THR A 2 -2.51 -13.05 42.27
C THR A 2 -3.01 -12.10 41.18
N HIS A 3 -2.56 -12.30 39.94
CA HIS A 3 -3.16 -11.65 38.78
C HIS A 3 -3.35 -12.70 37.67
N PRO A 4 -4.58 -13.24 37.50
CA PRO A 4 -4.87 -14.16 36.42
C PRO A 4 -4.76 -13.44 35.06
N ILE A 5 -4.35 -14.18 34.03
CA ILE A 5 -4.28 -13.69 32.66
C ILE A 5 -5.70 -13.27 32.24
N PRO A 6 -5.91 -12.05 31.71
CA PRO A 6 -7.21 -11.62 31.23
C PRO A 6 -7.67 -12.52 30.07
N ALA A 7 -8.94 -12.93 30.09
CA ALA A 7 -9.52 -13.70 29.00
C ALA A 7 -9.37 -12.95 27.65
N PRO A 8 -9.20 -13.69 26.53
CA PRO A 8 -9.20 -13.08 25.20
C PRO A 8 -10.46 -12.25 25.00
N ARG A 9 -10.31 -11.00 24.54
CA ARG A 9 -11.47 -10.19 24.18
C ARG A 9 -12.20 -10.89 23.03
N THR A 10 -13.43 -11.32 23.28
CA THR A 10 -14.37 -11.73 22.24
C THR A 10 -14.57 -10.55 21.30
N ALA A 11 -14.33 -10.76 19.99
CA ALA A 11 -14.65 -9.76 18.98
C ALA A 11 -16.15 -9.46 19.06
N ARG A 12 -16.52 -8.30 19.63
CA ARG A 12 -17.90 -7.86 19.68
C ARG A 12 -18.34 -7.47 18.26
N GLY A 13 -19.16 -8.35 17.69
CA GLY A 13 -20.08 -8.06 16.58
C GLY A 13 -19.49 -8.25 15.18
N PRO A 14 -20.29 -8.75 14.21
CA PRO A 14 -19.94 -8.63 12.81
C PRO A 14 -19.86 -7.13 12.50
N LEU A 15 -18.71 -6.67 12.03
CA LEU A 15 -18.61 -5.35 11.42
C LEU A 15 -19.46 -5.40 10.15
N HIS A 16 -20.71 -4.94 10.25
CA HIS A 16 -21.55 -4.60 9.11
C HIS A 16 -20.91 -3.40 8.41
N TYR A 17 -19.81 -3.64 7.70
CA TYR A 17 -19.40 -2.72 6.66
C TYR A 17 -20.48 -2.79 5.57
N PRO A 18 -21.10 -1.67 5.17
CA PRO A 18 -21.82 -1.65 3.92
C PRO A 18 -20.80 -2.04 2.85
N VAL A 19 -20.97 -3.23 2.27
CA VAL A 19 -20.30 -3.60 1.03
C VAL A 19 -20.89 -2.66 0.00
N LEU A 20 -20.34 -1.44 -0.11
CA LEU A 20 -20.51 -0.69 -1.34
C LEU A 20 -20.06 -1.63 -2.45
N PRO A 21 -20.85 -1.82 -3.52
CA PRO A 21 -20.36 -2.55 -4.66
C PRO A 21 -19.12 -1.80 -5.12
N LEU A 22 -17.94 -2.31 -4.78
CA LEU A 22 -16.71 -1.94 -5.44
C LEU A 22 -17.07 -2.08 -6.91
N ARG A 23 -17.11 -0.96 -7.65
CA ARG A 23 -17.11 -1.00 -9.10
C ARG A 23 -15.87 -1.79 -9.45
N MET A 24 -16.03 -3.10 -9.61
CA MET A 24 -15.06 -3.99 -10.20
C MET A 24 -14.97 -3.50 -11.63
N ARG A 25 -14.09 -2.51 -11.85
CA ARG A 25 -13.69 -2.14 -13.19
C ARG A 25 -13.26 -3.44 -13.83
N PRO A 26 -13.92 -3.89 -14.92
CA PRO A 26 -13.54 -5.12 -15.58
C PRO A 26 -12.04 -5.08 -15.82
N LEU A 27 -11.35 -6.14 -15.42
CA LEU A 27 -9.98 -6.36 -15.83
C LEU A 27 -9.99 -6.21 -17.37
N PRO A 28 -9.13 -5.37 -17.97
CA PRO A 28 -9.09 -5.28 -19.42
C PRO A 28 -8.84 -6.70 -19.95
N ALA A 29 -9.81 -7.24 -20.69
CA ALA A 29 -9.80 -8.60 -21.23
C ALA A 29 -8.79 -8.79 -22.39
N GLY A 30 -7.75 -7.96 -22.42
CA GLY A 30 -6.70 -7.95 -23.43
C GLY A 30 -5.37 -8.49 -22.90
N PRO A 31 -4.39 -8.70 -23.79
CA PRO A 31 -3.07 -9.16 -23.40
C PRO A 31 -2.44 -8.17 -22.41
N VAL A 32 -2.09 -8.67 -21.23
CA VAL A 32 -1.33 -7.91 -20.24
C VAL A 32 0.08 -7.73 -20.78
N CYS A 33 0.51 -6.49 -20.97
CA CYS A 33 1.88 -6.27 -21.43
C CYS A 33 2.86 -6.81 -20.37
N SER A 34 3.94 -7.45 -20.81
CA SER A 34 4.93 -8.03 -19.89
C SER A 34 5.76 -6.98 -19.14
N ARG A 35 5.90 -5.77 -19.69
CA ARG A 35 6.83 -4.74 -19.17
C ARG A 35 6.27 -3.32 -19.05
N CYS A 36 5.03 -3.06 -19.46
CA CYS A 36 4.51 -1.69 -19.42
C CYS A 36 4.28 -1.22 -17.97
N ALA A 37 4.34 0.10 -17.76
CA ALA A 37 4.11 0.73 -16.46
C ALA A 37 2.63 1.06 -16.19
N HIS A 38 1.70 0.67 -17.07
CA HIS A 38 0.28 0.97 -16.90
C HIS A 38 -0.26 0.35 -15.59
N PRO A 39 -1.00 1.12 -14.77
CA PRO A 39 -1.49 0.64 -13.46
C PRO A 39 -2.29 -0.66 -13.55
N SER A 40 -3.16 -0.78 -14.56
CA SER A 40 -3.96 -1.98 -14.80
C SER A 40 -3.11 -3.21 -15.09
N CYS A 41 -2.11 -3.09 -15.97
CA CYS A 41 -1.24 -4.20 -16.34
C CYS A 41 -0.37 -4.64 -15.16
N ARG A 42 0.22 -3.69 -14.42
CA ARG A 42 1.01 -3.99 -13.23
C ARG A 42 0.18 -4.73 -12.19
N ARG A 43 -1.05 -4.28 -11.92
CA ARG A 43 -1.95 -4.94 -10.96
C ARG A 43 -2.22 -6.40 -11.31
N ILE A 44 -2.48 -6.68 -12.59
CA ILE A 44 -2.74 -8.05 -13.06
C ILE A 44 -1.46 -8.90 -13.00
N ARG A 45 -0.29 -8.35 -13.35
CA ARG A 45 0.99 -9.07 -13.20
C ARG A 45 1.26 -9.38 -11.73
N ALA A 46 1.05 -8.41 -10.85
CA ALA A 46 1.29 -8.54 -9.43
C ALA A 46 0.39 -9.60 -8.75
N GLU A 47 -0.80 -9.91 -9.28
CA GLU A 47 -1.63 -11.02 -8.81
C GLU A 47 -0.98 -12.39 -9.01
N LYS A 48 -0.12 -12.54 -10.01
CA LYS A 48 0.55 -13.81 -10.33
C LYS A 48 1.92 -13.96 -9.67
N LEU A 49 2.43 -12.91 -9.04
CA LEU A 49 3.76 -12.88 -8.45
C LEU A 49 3.71 -13.23 -6.95
N PRO A 50 4.79 -13.81 -6.41
CA PRO A 50 4.87 -14.11 -4.98
C PRO A 50 4.89 -12.84 -4.14
N ILE A 51 4.38 -12.97 -2.92
CA ILE A 51 4.58 -12.00 -1.85
C ILE A 51 5.93 -12.32 -1.19
N LEU A 52 6.88 -11.39 -1.26
CA LEU A 52 8.20 -11.51 -0.66
C LEU A 52 8.35 -10.42 0.39
N GLY A 53 8.63 -10.80 1.64
CA GLY A 53 8.78 -9.84 2.74
C GLY A 53 7.52 -9.00 3.03
N GLY A 54 6.33 -9.51 2.67
CA GLY A 54 5.05 -8.82 2.88
C GLY A 54 4.59 -7.94 1.71
N HIS A 55 5.35 -7.88 0.61
CA HIS A 55 5.04 -7.06 -0.57
C HIS A 55 5.08 -7.87 -1.86
N LYS A 56 4.29 -7.47 -2.87
CA LYS A 56 4.32 -8.14 -4.18
C LYS A 56 5.58 -7.76 -4.95
N ALA A 57 6.23 -8.76 -5.56
CA ALA A 57 7.48 -8.55 -6.29
C ALA A 57 7.40 -7.51 -7.44
N GLU A 58 6.22 -7.31 -8.03
CA GLU A 58 5.97 -6.27 -9.05
C GLU A 58 6.34 -4.86 -8.55
N TYR A 59 6.13 -4.58 -7.25
CA TYR A 59 6.23 -3.23 -6.66
C TYR A 59 7.48 -3.04 -5.79
N ARG A 60 8.49 -3.91 -5.97
CA ARG A 60 9.70 -3.91 -5.15
C ARG A 60 10.40 -2.54 -5.15
N ASP A 61 10.52 -1.93 -6.33
CA ASP A 61 11.29 -0.71 -6.49
C ASP A 61 10.59 0.48 -5.83
N GLU A 62 9.25 0.53 -5.83
CA GLU A 62 8.48 1.54 -5.09
C GLU A 62 8.64 1.39 -3.57
N HIS A 63 8.62 0.17 -3.05
CA HIS A 63 8.87 -0.08 -1.63
C HIS A 63 10.29 0.30 -1.22
N ALA A 64 11.29 -0.05 -2.04
CA ALA A 64 12.68 0.34 -1.80
C ALA A 64 12.84 1.86 -1.82
N PHE A 65 12.16 2.55 -2.74
CA PHE A 65 12.16 4.01 -2.82
C PHE A 65 11.52 4.66 -1.59
N ALA A 66 10.35 4.17 -1.16
CA ALA A 66 9.69 4.65 0.05
C ALA A 66 10.58 4.47 1.30
N ALA A 67 11.21 3.30 1.44
CA ALA A 67 12.13 3.03 2.54
C ALA A 67 13.37 3.96 2.52
N ALA A 68 13.91 4.26 1.35
CA ALA A 68 15.03 5.19 1.21
C ALA A 68 14.65 6.62 1.62
N LEU A 69 13.44 7.07 1.27
CA LEU A 69 12.91 8.37 1.72
C LEU A 69 12.62 8.40 3.21
N GLN A 70 12.06 7.32 3.76
CA GLN A 70 11.83 7.16 5.21
C GLN A 70 13.13 7.28 6.01
N ALA A 71 14.22 6.68 5.51
CA ALA A 71 15.52 6.74 6.18
C ALA A 71 16.08 8.17 6.29
N ARG A 72 15.76 9.03 5.31
CA ARG A 72 16.14 10.45 5.27
C ARG A 72 15.17 11.31 6.09
N ASN A 73 13.90 10.96 6.11
CA ASN A 73 12.83 11.70 6.77
C ASN A 73 12.25 10.94 7.96
N ARG A 74 13.07 10.78 9.01
CA ARG A 74 12.74 9.91 10.17
C ARG A 74 11.52 10.35 10.99
N HIS A 75 11.05 11.58 10.79
CA HIS A 75 9.88 12.14 11.48
C HIS A 75 8.56 11.87 10.74
N LEU A 76 8.62 11.25 9.55
CA LEU A 76 7.46 10.84 8.76
C LEU A 76 7.28 9.32 8.83
N VAL A 77 6.13 8.84 8.37
CA VAL A 77 5.92 7.43 8.04
C VAL A 77 5.57 7.36 6.55
N ILE A 78 6.44 6.74 5.75
CA ILE A 78 6.35 6.70 4.28
C ILE A 78 6.25 5.25 3.82
N TRP A 79 5.25 4.94 2.99
CA TRP A 79 5.08 3.60 2.41
C TRP A 79 4.42 3.65 1.02
N TYR A 80 4.53 2.56 0.26
CA TYR A 80 3.82 2.39 -0.99
C TYR A 80 2.56 1.54 -0.81
N GLY A 81 1.42 2.06 -1.23
CA GLY A 81 0.13 1.38 -1.17
C GLY A 81 -0.16 0.60 -2.43
N GLU A 82 0.16 -0.70 -2.48
CA GLU A 82 -0.02 -1.53 -3.68
C GLU A 82 -1.45 -1.56 -4.22
N LYS A 83 -2.46 -1.44 -3.34
CA LYS A 83 -3.88 -1.43 -3.72
C LYS A 83 -4.28 -0.12 -4.40
N THR A 84 -3.71 1.00 -3.98
CA THR A 84 -4.01 2.33 -4.55
C THR A 84 -3.06 2.67 -5.70
N GLY A 85 -1.86 2.10 -5.72
CA GLY A 85 -0.80 2.43 -6.66
C GLY A 85 -0.06 3.72 -6.31
N SER A 86 -0.22 4.23 -5.08
CA SER A 86 0.25 5.55 -4.64
C SER A 86 1.20 5.42 -3.44
N PHE A 87 2.02 6.43 -3.24
CA PHE A 87 2.76 6.61 -1.99
C PHE A 87 1.87 7.26 -0.94
N TRP A 88 2.08 6.89 0.32
CA TRP A 88 1.40 7.46 1.45
C TRP A 88 2.43 8.02 2.42
N VAL A 89 2.15 9.21 2.94
CA VAL A 89 2.99 9.92 3.90
C VAL A 89 2.14 10.32 5.09
N ALA A 90 2.43 9.77 6.26
CA ALA A 90 1.88 10.24 7.51
C ALA A 90 2.88 11.16 8.22
N SER A 91 2.39 12.29 8.70
CA SER A 91 3.12 13.25 9.53
C SER A 91 2.35 13.52 10.81
N SER A 92 2.89 14.39 11.68
CA SER A 92 2.16 14.88 12.86
C SER A 92 0.90 15.70 12.52
N THR A 93 0.77 16.18 11.28
CA THR A 93 -0.34 17.04 10.85
C THR A 93 -1.39 16.31 10.02
N GLY A 94 -1.11 15.09 9.58
CA GLY A 94 -2.10 14.28 8.87
C GLY A 94 -1.51 13.22 7.97
N LEU A 95 -2.34 12.77 7.02
CA LEU A 95 -2.03 11.72 6.06
C LEU A 95 -2.23 12.25 4.64
N ALA A 96 -1.23 12.09 3.79
CA ALA A 96 -1.27 12.49 2.39
C ALA A 96 -1.06 11.30 1.45
N GLU A 97 -1.84 11.25 0.37
CA GLU A 97 -1.63 10.36 -0.76
C GLU A 97 -0.88 11.10 -1.86
N VAL A 98 0.16 10.49 -2.41
CA VAL A 98 1.01 11.05 -3.47
C VAL A 98 1.09 10.06 -4.63
N PRO A 99 0.70 10.44 -5.85
CA PRO A 99 0.46 9.49 -6.94
C PRO A 99 1.72 8.84 -7.52
N ASP A 100 2.88 9.49 -7.39
CA ASP A 100 4.10 9.01 -8.03
C ASP A 100 5.37 9.43 -7.28
N ALA A 101 6.47 8.72 -7.58
CA ALA A 101 7.76 8.88 -6.91
C ALA A 101 8.40 10.26 -7.15
N ARG A 102 8.18 10.86 -8.33
CA ARG A 102 8.76 12.17 -8.66
C ARG A 102 8.09 13.26 -7.83
N THR A 103 6.76 13.25 -7.77
CA THR A 103 5.99 14.20 -6.96
C THR A 103 6.37 14.05 -5.48
N LEU A 104 6.50 12.81 -4.99
CA LEU A 104 6.93 12.57 -3.62
C LEU A 104 8.33 13.12 -3.33
N ALA A 105 9.29 12.85 -4.23
CA ALA A 105 10.66 13.36 -4.09
C ALA A 105 10.70 14.89 -4.03
N GLN A 106 9.91 15.56 -4.87
CA GLN A 106 9.83 17.03 -4.89
C GLN A 106 9.26 17.59 -3.60
N LEU A 107 8.22 16.96 -3.03
CA LEU A 107 7.60 17.39 -1.77
C LEU A 107 8.52 17.23 -0.56
N LEU A 108 9.45 16.27 -0.60
CA LEU A 108 10.34 15.93 0.52
C LEU A 108 11.80 16.38 0.31
N ALA A 109 12.08 17.16 -0.73
CA ALA A 109 13.42 17.67 -1.03
C ALA A 109 13.78 18.96 -0.26
N SER A 110 12.83 19.52 0.50
CA SER A 110 12.97 20.74 1.30
C SER A 110 13.63 20.49 2.66
#